data_AF-A0A7S0XHV1-F1
#
_entry.id   AF-A0A7S0XHV1-F1
#
_cell.length_a   1.000
_cell.length_b   1.000
_cell.length_c   1.000
_cell.angle_alpha   90.00
_cell.angle_beta   90.00
_cell.angle_gamma   90.00
#
_symmetry.space_group_name_H-M   'P 1'
#
loop_
_entity.id
_entity.type
_entity.pdbx_description
1 polymer ?
#
loop_
_entity_poly.entity_id
_entity_poly.type
_entity_poly.pdbx_seq_one_letter_code
_entity_poly.pdbx_strand_id
1 'polypeptide(L)'
;INKLDRAFLELQLDAEDMYQNFQRVIENANVIMSTYQDEILGDMQVFPDKGTVAFSAGLHGWAFTLTRFARMYAKKFGTDANKMTERLWGDNFFNKAEKKWTKSADRGERAFNEFVIKPISKIIELAMADKVPELQKLLKSLSIELKADERELRGKALMKRVLQKWLPADLALLEMMVLHLPSPAKAQK
;
A
#
# COMPACT_ATOMS: atom_id res chain seq x y z
N ILE A 1 -8.52 3.38 3.76
CA ILE A 1 -9.36 2.36 3.11
C ILE A 1 -9.15 1.02 3.80
N ASN A 2 -10.20 0.43 4.36
CA ASN A 2 -10.12 -0.86 5.08
C ASN A 2 -10.79 -1.99 4.29
N LYS A 3 -10.63 -3.24 4.77
CA LYS A 3 -11.19 -4.48 4.18
C LYS A 3 -10.55 -4.88 2.85
N LEU A 4 -9.27 -4.57 2.66
CA LEU A 4 -8.53 -4.96 1.46
C LEU A 4 -8.47 -6.48 1.27
N ASP A 5 -8.50 -7.25 2.36
CA ASP A 5 -8.54 -8.70 2.35
C ASP A 5 -9.69 -9.27 1.50
N ARG A 6 -10.84 -8.60 1.47
CA ARG A 6 -11.98 -9.02 0.63
C ARG A 6 -11.67 -8.90 -0.85
N ALA A 7 -10.95 -7.86 -1.25
CA ALA A 7 -10.58 -7.65 -2.64
C ALA A 7 -9.62 -8.74 -3.15
N PHE A 8 -8.69 -9.20 -2.30
CA PHE A 8 -7.73 -10.26 -2.65
C PHE A 8 -8.30 -11.68 -2.52
N LEU A 9 -9.10 -11.97 -1.47
CA LEU A 9 -9.51 -13.34 -1.12
C LEU A 9 -10.91 -13.70 -1.59
N GLU A 10 -11.87 -12.76 -1.51
CA GLU A 10 -13.28 -13.04 -1.83
C GLU A 10 -13.61 -12.66 -3.28
N LEU A 11 -13.27 -11.43 -3.66
CA LEU A 11 -13.64 -10.88 -4.97
C LEU A 11 -12.60 -11.21 -6.05
N GLN A 12 -11.36 -11.51 -5.65
CA GLN A 12 -10.23 -11.79 -6.56
C GLN A 12 -10.12 -10.78 -7.71
N LEU A 13 -10.26 -9.49 -7.36
CA LEU A 13 -10.26 -8.42 -8.35
C LEU A 13 -8.90 -8.30 -9.02
N ASP A 14 -8.91 -7.94 -10.29
CA ASP A 14 -7.70 -7.56 -11.01
C ASP A 14 -7.10 -6.28 -10.42
N ALA A 15 -5.78 -6.12 -10.57
CA ALA A 15 -5.07 -5.02 -9.92
C ALA A 15 -5.55 -3.63 -10.37
N GLU A 16 -5.95 -3.48 -11.63
CA GLU A 16 -6.50 -2.23 -12.14
C GLU A 16 -7.89 -1.95 -11.56
N ASP A 17 -8.76 -2.96 -11.46
CA ASP A 17 -10.08 -2.81 -10.84
C ASP A 17 -9.96 -2.42 -9.35
N MET A 18 -8.99 -3.01 -8.64
CA MET A 18 -8.68 -2.62 -7.27
C MET A 18 -8.27 -1.16 -7.19
N TYR A 19 -7.34 -0.72 -8.05
CA TYR A 19 -6.87 0.66 -8.09
C TYR A 19 -8.01 1.63 -8.41
N GLN A 20 -8.80 1.38 -9.45
CA GLN A 20 -9.93 2.23 -9.85
C GLN A 20 -10.97 2.34 -8.73
N ASN A 21 -11.26 1.23 -8.04
CA ASN A 21 -12.15 1.25 -6.89
C ASN A 21 -11.58 2.09 -5.75
N PHE A 22 -10.29 1.96 -5.43
CA PHE A 22 -9.66 2.77 -4.39
C PHE A 22 -9.62 4.25 -4.74
N GLN A 23 -9.30 4.59 -5.98
CA GLN A 23 -9.32 5.95 -6.49
C GLN A 23 -10.71 6.56 -6.35
N ARG A 24 -11.76 5.87 -6.80
CA ARG A 24 -13.15 6.32 -6.65
C ARG A 24 -13.55 6.57 -5.19
N VAL A 25 -13.11 5.70 -4.27
CA VAL A 25 -13.38 5.86 -2.82
C VAL A 25 -12.72 7.14 -2.29
N ILE A 26 -11.47 7.42 -2.70
CA ILE A 26 -10.73 8.62 -2.28
C ILE A 26 -11.36 9.88 -2.88
N GLU A 27 -11.69 9.85 -4.17
CA GLU A 27 -12.36 10.96 -4.87
C GLU A 27 -13.70 11.30 -4.22
N ASN A 28 -14.54 10.30 -3.96
CA ASN A 28 -15.82 10.51 -3.28
C ASN A 28 -15.65 11.12 -1.89
N ALA A 29 -14.64 10.68 -1.13
CA ALA A 29 -14.34 11.29 0.17
C ALA A 29 -13.92 12.76 0.00
N ASN A 30 -13.08 13.07 -0.99
CA ASN A 30 -12.63 14.44 -1.27
C ASN A 30 -13.77 15.36 -1.74
N VAL A 31 -14.72 14.85 -2.52
CA VAL A 31 -15.92 15.59 -2.91
C VAL A 31 -16.73 15.98 -1.68
N ILE A 32 -16.99 15.03 -0.78
CA ILE A 32 -17.71 15.30 0.48
C ILE A 32 -16.95 16.31 1.33
N MET A 33 -15.64 16.11 1.56
CA MET A 33 -14.82 17.03 2.36
C MET A 33 -14.79 18.44 1.77
N SER A 34 -14.73 18.57 0.44
CA SER A 34 -14.77 19.89 -0.24
C SER A 34 -16.12 20.61 -0.05
N THR A 35 -17.21 19.88 0.20
CA THR A 35 -18.53 20.47 0.42
C THR A 35 -18.65 21.09 1.82
N TYR A 36 -17.84 20.64 2.76
CA TYR A 36 -17.84 21.07 4.17
C TYR A 36 -16.52 21.74 4.57
N GLN A 37 -15.86 22.41 3.62
CA GLN A 37 -14.59 23.08 3.89
C GLN A 37 -14.80 24.30 4.80
N ASP A 38 -13.93 24.43 5.79
CA ASP A 38 -13.86 25.57 6.70
C ASP A 38 -12.50 26.25 6.51
N GLU A 39 -12.49 27.58 6.38
CA GLU A 39 -11.26 28.37 6.17
C GLU A 39 -10.25 28.17 7.32
N ILE A 40 -10.73 27.92 8.54
CA ILE A 40 -9.89 27.71 9.73
C ILE A 40 -9.13 26.37 9.63
N LEU A 41 -9.75 25.36 9.02
CA LEU A 41 -9.18 24.00 8.89
C LEU A 41 -8.27 23.86 7.67
N GLY A 42 -8.38 24.76 6.69
CA GLY A 42 -7.58 24.73 5.46
C GLY A 42 -7.98 23.61 4.50
N ASP A 43 -7.02 23.11 3.71
CA ASP A 43 -7.26 21.99 2.79
C ASP A 43 -7.24 20.66 3.54
N MET A 44 -8.42 20.04 3.66
CA MET A 44 -8.63 18.74 4.31
C MET A 44 -8.70 17.57 3.33
N GLN A 45 -8.45 17.80 2.04
CA GLN A 45 -8.47 16.73 1.05
C GLN A 45 -7.36 15.71 1.29
N VAL A 46 -7.66 14.45 1.00
CA VAL A 46 -6.74 13.32 1.21
C VAL A 46 -6.20 12.78 -0.09
N PHE A 47 -4.91 12.49 -0.10
CA PHE A 47 -4.14 12.05 -1.25
C PHE A 47 -3.14 10.96 -0.83
N PRO A 48 -3.17 9.76 -1.46
CA PRO A 48 -2.23 8.70 -1.13
C PRO A 48 -0.77 9.08 -1.34
N ASP A 49 -0.48 9.85 -2.39
CA ASP A 49 0.85 10.37 -2.73
C ASP A 49 1.37 11.38 -1.70
N LYS A 50 0.48 12.03 -0.95
CA LYS A 50 0.84 12.88 0.20
C LYS A 50 0.92 12.12 1.52
N GLY A 51 0.67 10.80 1.54
CA GLY A 51 0.72 9.97 2.74
C GLY A 51 -0.51 10.05 3.66
N THR A 52 -1.54 10.83 3.29
CA THR A 52 -2.74 11.01 4.13
C THR A 52 -3.77 9.87 3.98
N VAL A 53 -3.47 8.85 3.19
CA VAL A 53 -4.32 7.67 2.99
C VAL A 53 -3.52 6.40 3.31
N ALA A 54 -4.04 5.60 4.25
CA ALA A 54 -3.61 4.22 4.45
C ALA A 54 -4.59 3.23 3.83
N PHE A 55 -4.03 2.11 3.39
CA PHE A 55 -4.72 0.94 2.90
C PHE A 55 -4.53 -0.20 3.90
N SER A 56 -5.61 -0.84 4.34
CA SER A 56 -5.57 -1.79 5.44
C SER A 56 -6.49 -3.00 5.26
N ALA A 57 -6.08 -4.10 5.89
CA ALA A 57 -6.96 -5.21 6.24
C ALA A 57 -6.93 -5.39 7.76
N GLY A 58 -7.76 -4.62 8.47
CA GLY A 58 -7.75 -4.56 9.94
C GLY A 58 -7.96 -5.92 10.60
N LEU A 59 -8.80 -6.79 10.02
CA LEU A 59 -9.03 -8.16 10.52
C LEU A 59 -7.74 -9.00 10.54
N HIS A 60 -6.82 -8.73 9.62
CA HIS A 60 -5.54 -9.43 9.52
C HIS A 60 -4.39 -8.63 10.13
N GLY A 61 -4.63 -7.39 10.57
CA GLY A 61 -3.66 -6.57 11.30
C GLY A 61 -2.51 -6.06 10.44
N TRP A 62 -2.73 -5.87 9.14
CA TRP A 62 -1.74 -5.25 8.26
C TRP A 62 -2.31 -4.01 7.58
N ALA A 63 -1.46 -3.01 7.41
CA ALA A 63 -1.77 -1.77 6.70
C ALA A 63 -0.50 -1.14 6.13
N PHE A 64 -0.68 -0.31 5.12
CA PHE A 64 0.40 0.41 4.47
C PHE A 64 -0.05 1.78 3.98
N THR A 65 0.91 2.68 3.93
CA THR A 65 0.88 3.96 3.22
C THR A 65 1.80 3.85 2.00
N LEU A 66 1.64 4.74 1.02
CA LEU A 66 2.55 4.76 -0.13
C LEU A 66 3.97 5.14 0.26
N THR A 67 4.14 6.00 1.27
CA THR A 67 5.44 6.43 1.82
C THR A 67 6.32 5.22 2.20
N ARG A 68 5.72 4.18 2.78
CA ARG A 68 6.43 2.96 3.17
C ARG A 68 7.00 2.21 1.96
N PHE A 69 6.18 1.99 0.94
CA PHE A 69 6.61 1.35 -0.30
C PHE A 69 7.63 2.22 -1.05
N ALA A 70 7.41 3.52 -1.07
CA ALA A 70 8.31 4.47 -1.67
C ALA A 70 9.71 4.41 -1.04
N ARG A 71 9.83 4.39 0.30
CA ARG A 71 11.13 4.23 0.98
C ARG A 71 11.81 2.90 0.66
N MET A 72 11.05 1.81 0.57
CA MET A 72 11.58 0.49 0.22
C MET A 72 12.15 0.48 -1.21
N TYR A 73 11.40 1.01 -2.18
CA TYR A 73 11.84 1.04 -3.57
C TYR A 73 12.84 2.15 -3.86
N ALA A 74 12.79 3.30 -3.18
CA ALA A 74 13.77 4.37 -3.26
C ALA A 74 15.19 3.86 -3.03
N LYS A 75 15.38 3.03 -1.99
CA LYS A 75 16.65 2.37 -1.70
C LYS A 75 17.10 1.43 -2.83
N LYS A 76 16.16 0.73 -3.47
CA LYS A 76 16.45 -0.22 -4.55
C LYS A 76 16.76 0.46 -5.89
N PHE A 77 16.08 1.55 -6.20
CA PHE A 77 16.23 2.31 -7.44
C PHE A 77 17.24 3.47 -7.34
N GLY A 78 17.76 3.76 -6.14
CA GLY A 78 18.69 4.88 -5.93
C GLY A 78 18.03 6.23 -6.19
N THR A 79 16.77 6.40 -5.79
CA THR A 79 15.97 7.62 -6.02
C THR A 79 15.44 8.16 -4.69
N ASP A 80 15.07 9.44 -4.67
CA ASP A 80 14.44 10.07 -3.52
C ASP A 80 13.06 9.46 -3.18
N ALA A 81 12.76 9.30 -1.89
CA ALA A 81 11.53 8.66 -1.44
C ALA A 81 10.27 9.49 -1.75
N ASN A 82 10.34 10.81 -1.70
CA ASN A 82 9.18 11.65 -2.00
C ASN A 82 8.85 11.59 -3.49
N LYS A 83 9.87 11.72 -4.36
CA LYS A 83 9.70 11.52 -5.80
C LYS A 83 9.18 10.13 -6.15
N MET A 84 9.58 9.11 -5.40
CA MET A 84 9.06 7.76 -5.59
C MET A 84 7.60 7.64 -5.15
N THR A 85 7.20 8.33 -4.09
CA THR A 85 5.82 8.31 -3.57
C THR A 85 4.85 8.91 -4.61
N GLU A 86 5.21 10.05 -5.19
CA GLU A 86 4.43 10.70 -6.27
C GLU A 86 4.25 9.79 -7.49
N ARG A 87 5.24 8.95 -7.80
CA ARG A 87 5.20 8.02 -8.94
C ARG A 87 4.39 6.76 -8.67
N LEU A 88 4.13 6.42 -7.40
CA LEU A 88 3.40 5.19 -7.03
C LEU A 88 1.87 5.35 -7.09
N TRP A 89 1.36 6.55 -7.34
CA TRP A 89 -0.07 6.83 -7.46
C TRP A 89 -0.40 7.58 -8.76
N GLY A 90 -1.67 7.60 -9.15
CA GLY A 90 -2.14 8.32 -10.33
C GLY A 90 -1.80 7.62 -11.65
N ASP A 91 -1.79 8.41 -12.73
CA ASP A 91 -1.46 7.97 -14.09
C ASP A 91 0.05 7.90 -14.33
N ASN A 92 0.71 7.18 -13.43
CA ASN A 92 2.11 6.82 -13.54
C ASN A 92 2.21 5.33 -13.85
N PHE A 93 2.92 5.01 -14.93
CA PHE A 93 3.10 3.65 -15.43
C PHE A 93 4.59 3.33 -15.51
N PHE A 94 4.93 2.05 -15.34
CA PHE A 94 6.29 1.57 -15.38
C PHE A 94 6.44 0.46 -16.43
N ASN A 95 7.36 0.68 -17.37
CA ASN A 95 7.74 -0.33 -18.35
C ASN A 95 8.90 -1.15 -17.80
N LYS A 96 8.67 -2.43 -17.50
CA LYS A 96 9.71 -3.33 -16.97
C LYS A 96 10.81 -3.66 -17.97
N ALA A 97 10.48 -3.74 -19.25
CA ALA A 97 11.42 -4.08 -20.31
C ALA A 97 12.43 -2.95 -20.50
N GLU A 98 11.95 -1.72 -20.56
CA GLU A 98 12.79 -0.54 -20.73
C GLU A 98 13.31 0.04 -19.41
N LYS A 99 12.74 -0.38 -18.26
CA LYS A 99 12.97 0.19 -16.93
C LYS A 99 12.71 1.70 -16.88
N LYS A 100 11.71 2.17 -17.62
CA LYS A 100 11.36 3.59 -17.76
C LYS A 100 9.97 3.88 -17.23
N TRP A 101 9.82 5.08 -16.70
CA TRP A 101 8.53 5.65 -16.32
C TRP A 101 7.85 6.26 -17.53
N THR A 102 6.53 6.07 -17.64
CA THR A 102 5.69 6.61 -18.71
C THR A 102 4.36 7.07 -18.12
N LYS A 103 3.71 8.02 -18.78
CA LYS A 103 2.35 8.48 -18.44
C LYS A 103 1.27 7.85 -19.33
N SER A 104 1.66 7.00 -20.28
CA SER A 104 0.75 6.30 -21.19
C SER A 104 0.57 4.86 -20.72
N ALA A 105 -0.70 4.47 -20.56
CA ALA A 105 -1.11 3.13 -20.16
C ALA A 105 -0.72 2.03 -21.16
N ASP A 106 -0.60 2.38 -22.44
CA ASP A 106 -0.30 1.41 -23.51
C ASP A 106 1.14 0.88 -23.46
N ARG A 107 2.02 1.60 -22.75
CA ARG A 107 3.46 1.33 -22.72
C ARG A 107 3.98 0.83 -21.38
N GLY A 108 3.10 0.55 -20.42
CA GLY A 108 3.51 0.06 -19.12
C GLY A 108 2.35 -0.28 -18.21
N GLU A 109 2.65 -0.93 -17.10
CA GLU A 109 1.65 -1.24 -16.08
C GLU A 109 1.62 -0.12 -15.05
N ARG A 110 0.43 0.20 -14.52
CA ARG A 110 0.27 1.24 -13.51
C ARG A 110 1.19 0.95 -12.33
N ALA A 111 1.91 1.97 -11.88
CA ALA A 111 2.94 1.83 -10.86
C ALA A 111 2.40 1.25 -9.55
N PHE A 112 1.22 1.70 -9.12
CA PHE A 112 0.55 1.15 -7.94
C PHE A 112 0.30 -0.36 -8.09
N ASN A 113 -0.22 -0.79 -9.23
CA ASN A 113 -0.54 -2.19 -9.49
C ASN A 113 0.73 -3.04 -9.46
N GLU A 114 1.77 -2.56 -10.12
CA GLU A 114 3.02 -3.29 -10.27
C GLU A 114 3.82 -3.38 -8.97
N PHE A 115 3.97 -2.26 -8.26
CA PHE A 115 4.86 -2.17 -7.12
C PHE A 115 4.18 -2.42 -5.78
N VAL A 116 2.85 -2.31 -5.70
CA VAL A 116 2.09 -2.48 -4.44
C VAL A 116 1.18 -3.70 -4.51
N ILE A 117 0.23 -3.72 -5.45
CA ILE A 117 -0.81 -4.76 -5.48
C ILE A 117 -0.24 -6.13 -5.83
N LYS A 118 0.53 -6.24 -6.92
CA LYS A 118 1.08 -7.54 -7.35
C LYS A 118 1.97 -8.22 -6.31
N PRO A 119 2.90 -7.54 -5.61
CA PRO A 119 3.66 -8.15 -4.53
C PRO A 119 2.76 -8.66 -3.39
N ILE A 120 1.71 -7.91 -3.01
CA ILE A 120 0.74 -8.34 -1.99
C ILE A 120 -0.04 -9.57 -2.48
N SER A 121 -0.60 -9.52 -3.69
CA SER A 121 -1.31 -10.64 -4.31
C SER A 121 -0.43 -11.88 -4.39
N LYS A 122 0.85 -11.73 -4.76
CA LYS A 122 1.75 -12.86 -4.90
C LYS A 122 2.07 -13.52 -3.56
N ILE A 123 2.26 -12.73 -2.50
CA ILE A 123 2.43 -13.26 -1.14
C ILE A 123 1.18 -14.03 -0.70
N ILE A 124 -0.01 -13.47 -0.94
CA ILE A 124 -1.29 -14.10 -0.58
C ILE A 124 -1.46 -15.42 -1.34
N GLU A 125 -1.28 -15.41 -2.67
CA GLU A 125 -1.40 -16.59 -3.53
C GLU A 125 -0.43 -17.70 -3.09
N LEU A 126 0.85 -17.37 -2.89
CA LEU A 126 1.87 -18.37 -2.50
C LEU A 126 1.61 -18.92 -1.08
N ALA A 127 1.13 -18.09 -0.16
CA ALA A 127 0.78 -18.53 1.19
C ALA A 127 -0.49 -19.39 1.22
N MET A 128 -1.49 -19.08 0.40
CA MET A 128 -2.75 -19.83 0.31
C MET A 128 -2.60 -21.15 -0.47
N ALA A 129 -1.69 -21.20 -1.44
CA ALA A 129 -1.36 -22.42 -2.20
C ALA A 129 -0.28 -23.29 -1.53
N ASP A 130 0.11 -22.97 -0.29
CA ASP A 130 1.15 -23.66 0.49
C ASP A 130 2.49 -23.84 -0.24
N LYS A 131 2.83 -22.92 -1.16
CA LYS A 131 4.11 -22.87 -1.88
C LYS A 131 5.21 -22.19 -1.04
N VAL A 132 5.46 -22.75 0.14
CA VAL A 132 6.40 -22.20 1.14
C VAL A 132 7.81 -21.92 0.59
N PRO A 133 8.42 -22.77 -0.27
CA PRO A 133 9.77 -22.50 -0.79
C PRO A 133 9.84 -21.24 -1.68
N GLU A 134 8.85 -21.05 -2.55
CA GLU A 134 8.74 -19.87 -3.41
C GLU A 134 8.45 -18.61 -2.59
N LEU A 135 7.56 -18.74 -1.59
CA LEU A 135 7.27 -17.65 -0.66
C LEU A 135 8.53 -17.21 0.08
N GLN A 136 9.32 -18.15 0.63
CA GLN A 136 10.57 -17.82 1.31
C GLN A 136 11.57 -17.09 0.41
N LYS A 137 11.66 -17.46 -0.87
CA LYS A 137 12.52 -16.77 -1.85
C LYS A 137 12.06 -15.32 -2.06
N LEU A 138 10.74 -15.10 -2.16
CA LEU A 138 10.17 -13.76 -2.28
C LEU A 138 10.41 -12.94 -1.01
N LEU A 139 10.21 -13.53 0.17
CA LEU A 139 10.42 -12.85 1.45
C LEU A 139 11.88 -12.42 1.68
N LYS A 140 12.84 -13.25 1.26
CA LYS A 140 14.26 -12.85 1.26
C LYS A 140 14.52 -11.61 0.40
N SER A 141 13.89 -11.52 -0.78
CA SER A 141 14.05 -10.34 -1.66
C SER A 141 13.46 -9.06 -1.06
N LEU A 142 12.50 -9.20 -0.15
CA LEU A 142 11.87 -8.12 0.61
C LEU A 142 12.54 -7.89 1.98
N SER A 143 13.63 -8.59 2.29
CA SER A 143 14.33 -8.54 3.58
C SER A 143 13.44 -8.89 4.78
N ILE A 144 12.53 -9.86 4.61
CA ILE A 144 11.64 -10.36 5.67
C ILE A 144 12.12 -11.75 6.10
N GLU A 145 12.36 -11.91 7.40
CA GLU A 145 12.75 -13.19 7.99
C GLU A 145 11.60 -13.81 8.80
N LEU A 146 11.30 -15.07 8.51
CA LEU A 146 10.38 -15.91 9.29
C LEU A 146 11.16 -16.78 10.28
N LYS A 147 10.67 -16.82 11.52
CA LYS A 147 11.12 -17.72 12.58
C LYS A 147 10.70 -19.17 12.29
N ALA A 148 11.27 -20.14 13.01
CA ALA A 148 11.01 -21.57 12.77
C ALA A 148 9.53 -21.94 12.92
N ASP A 149 8.91 -21.50 14.02
CA ASP A 149 7.47 -21.63 14.32
C ASP A 149 6.58 -21.00 13.24
N GLU A 150 6.96 -19.82 12.74
CA GLU A 150 6.20 -19.11 11.71
C GLU A 150 6.26 -19.80 10.35
N ARG A 151 7.31 -20.59 10.09
CA ARG A 151 7.45 -21.36 8.85
C ARG A 151 6.59 -22.62 8.84
N GLU A 152 6.10 -23.05 9.99
CA GLU A 152 5.20 -24.20 10.13
C GLU A 152 3.74 -23.81 9.89
N LEU A 153 3.41 -22.53 10.00
CA LEU A 153 2.08 -22.01 9.67
C LEU A 153 1.72 -22.30 8.20
N ARG A 154 0.44 -22.51 7.93
CA ARG A 154 -0.10 -22.81 6.59
C ARG A 154 -1.32 -21.95 6.26
N GLY A 155 -1.62 -21.84 4.97
CA GLY A 155 -2.76 -21.10 4.44
C GLY A 155 -2.92 -19.70 5.05
N LYS A 156 -4.12 -19.41 5.57
CA LYS A 156 -4.52 -18.08 6.07
C LYS A 156 -3.66 -17.61 7.27
N ALA A 157 -3.19 -18.53 8.12
CA ALA A 157 -2.36 -18.18 9.27
C ALA A 157 -0.97 -17.71 8.83
N LEU A 158 -0.37 -18.40 7.84
CA LEU A 158 0.91 -18.02 7.26
C LEU A 158 0.81 -16.67 6.56
N MET A 159 -0.19 -16.51 5.69
CA MET A 159 -0.47 -15.25 4.99
C MET A 159 -0.57 -14.08 5.99
N LYS A 160 -1.40 -14.23 7.03
CA LYS A 160 -1.58 -13.22 8.08
C LYS A 160 -0.24 -12.86 8.70
N ARG A 161 0.55 -13.84 9.14
CA ARG A 161 1.81 -13.59 9.85
C ARG A 161 2.84 -12.88 8.97
N VAL A 162 2.93 -13.29 7.71
CA VAL A 162 3.84 -12.70 6.73
C VAL A 162 3.48 -11.23 6.46
N LEU A 163 2.20 -10.94 6.19
CA LEU A 163 1.75 -9.57 5.93
C LEU A 163 1.88 -8.67 7.17
N GLN A 164 1.64 -9.20 8.37
CA GLN A 164 1.88 -8.46 9.62
C GLN A 164 3.35 -8.10 9.84
N LYS A 165 4.29 -8.95 9.41
CA LYS A 165 5.72 -8.64 9.49
C LYS A 165 6.15 -7.65 8.41
N TRP A 166 5.62 -7.80 7.21
CA TRP A 166 6.00 -6.94 6.10
C TRP A 166 5.37 -5.54 6.19
N LEU A 167 4.07 -5.49 6.51
CA LEU A 167 3.22 -4.31 6.53
C LEU A 167 2.44 -4.20 7.87
N PRO A 168 3.11 -4.14 9.03
CA PRO A 168 2.49 -3.90 10.34
C PRO A 168 1.59 -2.66 10.33
N ALA A 169 0.34 -2.84 10.77
CA ALA A 169 -0.67 -1.80 10.75
C ALA A 169 -0.39 -0.66 11.75
N ASP A 170 0.15 -1.00 12.92
CA ASP A 170 0.55 -0.07 13.97
C ASP A 170 1.56 0.96 13.44
N LEU A 171 2.59 0.53 12.71
CA LEU A 171 3.58 1.45 12.14
C LEU A 171 2.98 2.38 11.08
N ALA A 172 2.10 1.86 10.22
CA ALA A 172 1.47 2.66 9.18
C ALA A 172 0.53 3.73 9.79
N LEU A 173 -0.25 3.35 10.80
CA LEU A 173 -1.17 4.27 11.49
C LEU A 173 -0.41 5.30 12.32
N LEU A 174 0.62 4.88 13.07
CA LEU A 174 1.43 5.77 13.89
C LEU A 174 2.14 6.82 13.02
N GLU A 175 2.70 6.41 11.88
CA GLU A 175 3.30 7.35 10.92
C GLU A 175 2.29 8.41 10.45
N MET A 176 1.09 8.00 10.07
CA MET A 176 0.05 8.95 9.65
C MET A 176 -0.33 9.92 10.75
N MET A 177 -0.52 9.43 11.99
CA MET A 177 -0.86 10.27 13.13
C MET A 177 0.22 11.31 13.40
N VAL A 178 1.50 10.92 13.37
CA VAL A 178 2.61 11.82 13.64
C VAL A 178 2.81 12.85 12.52
N LEU A 179 2.64 12.46 11.25
CA LEU A 179 2.93 13.34 10.12
C LEU A 179 1.79 14.29 9.78
N HIS A 180 0.54 13.88 10.00
CA HIS A 180 -0.62 14.61 9.47
C HIS A 180 -1.54 15.18 10.54
N LEU A 181 -1.48 14.72 11.80
CA LEU A 181 -2.28 15.32 12.87
C LEU A 181 -1.50 16.43 13.58
N PRO A 182 -2.12 17.59 13.82
CA PRO A 182 -1.52 18.62 14.66
C PRO A 182 -1.37 18.11 16.10
N SER A 183 -0.35 18.62 16.80
CA SER A 183 -0.25 18.39 18.24
C SER A 183 -1.47 18.99 18.96
N PRO A 184 -1.89 18.44 20.12
CA PRO A 184 -3.01 18.98 20.88
C PRO A 184 -2.89 20.49 21.17
N ALA A 185 -1.68 20.98 21.45
CA ALA A 185 -1.40 22.39 21.70
C ALA A 185 -1.61 23.30 20.46
N LYS A 186 -1.49 22.75 19.25
CA LYS A 186 -1.80 23.47 18.01
C LYS A 186 -3.30 23.37 17.66
N ALA A 187 -3.92 22.22 17.92
CA ALA A 187 -5.31 21.95 17.58
C ALA A 187 -6.33 22.71 18.45
N GLN A 188 -5.93 23.16 19.65
CA GLN A 188 -6.77 23.90 20.59
C GLN A 188 -6.71 25.43 20.43
N LYS A 189 -5.94 25.93 19.47
CA LYS A 189 -5.89 27.36 19.12
C LYS A 189 -6.84 27.63 17.96
#